data_AF-A0A495YXL2-F1
#
_entry.id   AF-A0A495YXL2-F1
#
_cell.length_a   1.000
_cell.length_b   1.000
_cell.length_c   1.000
_cell.angle_alpha   90.00
_cell.angle_beta   90.00
_cell.angle_gamma   90.00
#
_symmetry.space_group_name_H-M   'P 1'
#
loop_
_entity.id
_entity.type
_entity.pdbx_description
1 polymer ?
#
loop_
_entity_poly.entity_id
_entity_poly.type
_entity_poly.pdbx_seq_one_letter_code
_entity_poly.pdbx_strand_id
1 'polypeptide(L)' 'MLNFVWKRKHLIAFVTLSLIVVSPTVQAKDKIQWAESIETGLAEAQKTGKPVMMDFYTEW' A
#
# COMPACT_ATOMS: atom_id res chain seq x y z
N MET A 1 24.18 -25.76 -30.91
CA MET A 1 23.99 -25.80 -29.44
C MET A 1 24.18 -24.44 -28.74
N LEU A 2 25.18 -23.63 -29.12
CA LEU A 2 25.51 -22.35 -28.43
C LEU A 2 24.34 -21.33 -28.39
N ASN A 3 23.61 -21.17 -29.50
CA ASN A 3 22.46 -20.25 -29.59
C ASN A 3 21.28 -20.64 -28.70
N PHE A 4 21.12 -21.92 -28.38
CA PHE A 4 20.03 -22.41 -27.53
C PHE A 4 20.28 -22.06 -26.06
N VAL A 5 21.53 -22.22 -25.60
CA VAL A 5 21.94 -21.86 -24.24
C VAL A 5 21.83 -20.36 -24.00
N TRP A 6 22.19 -19.54 -24.99
CA TRP A 6 22.13 -18.09 -24.89
C TRP A 6 20.68 -17.57 -24.82
N LYS A 7 19.79 -18.06 -25.70
CA LYS A 7 18.36 -17.74 -25.66
C LYS A 7 17.70 -18.15 -24.34
N ARG A 8 18.09 -19.31 -23.76
CA ARG A 8 17.56 -19.80 -22.48
C ARG A 8 17.98 -18.94 -21.29
N LYS A 9 19.21 -18.40 -21.30
CA LYS A 9 19.69 -17.47 -20.26
C LYS A 9 18.91 -16.15 -20.28
N HIS A 10 18.66 -15.58 -21.46
CA HIS A 10 17.86 -14.36 -21.59
C HIS A 10 16.39 -14.58 -21.21
N LEU A 11 15.82 -15.74 -21.57
CA LEU A 11 14.46 -16.10 -21.17
C LEU A 11 14.33 -16.18 -19.64
N ILE A 12 15.29 -16.85 -18.97
CA ILE A 12 15.29 -16.96 -17.51
C ILE A 12 15.40 -15.57 -16.88
N ALA A 13 16.34 -14.74 -17.34
CA ALA A 13 16.53 -13.37 -16.83
C ALA A 13 15.28 -12.50 -17.03
N PHE A 14 14.59 -12.64 -18.16
CA PHE A 14 13.34 -11.92 -18.43
C PHE A 14 12.21 -12.37 -17.51
N VAL A 15 12.08 -13.67 -17.26
CA VAL A 15 11.06 -14.23 -16.36
C VAL A 15 11.31 -13.80 -14.91
N THR A 16 12.56 -13.85 -14.42
CA THR A 16 12.88 -13.34 -13.07
C THR A 16 12.64 -11.85 -12.95
N LEU A 17 12.99 -11.05 -13.96
CA LEU A 17 12.71 -9.61 -13.95
C LEU A 17 11.21 -9.32 -13.91
N SER A 18 10.42 -10.09 -14.67
CA SER A 18 8.95 -9.96 -14.71
C SER A 18 8.32 -10.29 -13.36
N LEU A 19 8.83 -11.30 -12.65
CA LEU A 19 8.33 -11.70 -11.33
C LEU A 19 8.59 -10.63 -10.25
N ILE A 20 9.66 -9.84 -10.37
CA ILE A 20 9.97 -8.77 -9.41
C ILE A 20 8.98 -7.60 -9.55
N VAL A 21 8.57 -7.26 -10.78
CA VAL A 21 7.65 -6.14 -11.05
C VAL A 21 6.22 -6.41 -10.56
N VAL A 22 5.81 -7.67 -10.48
CA VAL A 22 4.44 -8.05 -10.05
C VAL A 22 4.31 -8.18 -8.53
N SER A 23 5.40 -7.97 -7.77
CA SER A 23 5.31 -7.95 -6.31
C SER A 23 4.32 -6.87 -5.88
N PRO A 24 3.17 -7.20 -5.26
CA PRO A 24 2.32 -6.18 -4.69
C PRO A 24 3.17 -5.45 -3.65
N THR A 25 3.39 -4.17 -3.87
CA THR A 25 3.99 -3.31 -2.84
C THR A 25 3.13 -3.51 -1.61
N VAL A 26 3.69 -4.17 -0.59
CA VAL A 26 3.05 -4.35 0.70
C VAL A 26 2.83 -2.94 1.23
N GLN A 27 1.64 -2.39 0.97
CA GLN A 27 1.20 -1.15 1.57
C GLN A 27 1.18 -1.45 3.06
N ALA A 28 2.18 -0.93 3.76
CA ALA A 28 2.20 -0.93 5.21
C ALA A 28 0.84 -0.41 5.65
N LYS A 29 0.14 -1.21 6.46
CA LYS A 29 -1.21 -0.91 6.93
C LYS A 29 -1.18 0.48 7.57
N ASP A 30 -1.74 1.48 6.89
CA ASP A 30 -1.67 2.87 7.33
C ASP A 30 -2.17 2.94 8.77
N LYS A 31 -1.36 3.51 9.65
CA LYS A 31 -1.79 3.77 11.03
C LYS A 31 -3.03 4.66 10.97
N ILE A 32 -3.99 4.43 11.88
CA ILE A 32 -5.14 5.31 12.02
C ILE A 32 -4.61 6.72 12.28
N GLN A 33 -4.97 7.66 11.40
CA GLN A 33 -4.65 9.07 11.55
C GLN A 33 -5.82 9.71 12.28
N TRP A 34 -5.65 9.93 13.59
CA TRP A 34 -6.64 10.65 14.38
C TRP A 34 -6.62 12.13 14.01
N ALA A 35 -7.80 12.71 13.84
CA ALA A 35 -7.92 14.15 13.66
C ALA A 35 -7.46 14.88 14.94
N GLU A 36 -6.77 16.01 14.76
CA GLU A 36 -6.27 16.82 15.88
C GLU A 36 -7.40 17.47 16.69
N SER A 37 -8.58 17.64 16.07
CA SER A 37 -9.76 18.23 16.70
C SER A 37 -11.06 17.68 16.13
N ILE A 38 -12.17 18.00 16.80
CA ILE A 38 -13.52 17.62 16.33
C ILE A 38 -13.85 18.33 15.01
N GLU A 39 -13.51 19.62 14.90
CA GLU A 39 -13.78 20.44 13.71
C GLU A 39 -13.07 19.89 12.47
N THR A 40 -11.80 19.52 12.62
CA THR A 40 -11.01 18.94 11.53
C THR A 40 -11.54 17.57 11.11
N GLY A 41 -11.92 16.72 12.08
CA GLY A 41 -12.54 15.42 11.81
C GLY A 41 -13.90 15.53 11.10
N LEU A 42 -14.75 16.47 11.51
CA LEU A 42 -16.05 16.71 10.88
C LEU A 42 -15.91 17.27 9.46
N ALA A 43 -14.98 18.21 9.24
CA ALA A 43 -14.72 18.77 7.92
C ALA A 43 -14.26 17.68 6.92
N GLU A 44 -13.38 16.78 7.35
CA GLU A 44 -12.91 15.67 6.52
C GLU A 44 -14.00 14.63 6.26
N ALA A 45 -14.82 14.33 7.27
CA ALA A 45 -15.99 13.45 7.12
C ALA A 45 -16.99 14.00 6.11
N GLN A 46 -17.27 15.30 6.16
CA GLN A 46 -18.14 15.97 5.18
C GLN A 46 -17.56 15.92 3.77
N LYS A 47 -16.25 16.16 3.62
CA LYS A 47 -15.56 16.13 2.33
C LYS A 47 -15.52 14.74 1.70
N THR A 48 -15.34 13.71 2.52
CA THR A 48 -15.15 12.33 2.04
C THR A 48 -16.43 11.50 2.04
N GLY A 49 -17.48 11.97 2.70
CA GLY A 49 -18.71 11.21 2.94
C GLY A 49 -18.52 10.02 3.88
N LYS A 50 -17.40 9.97 4.62
CA LYS A 50 -17.10 8.90 5.58
C LYS A 50 -17.78 9.18 6.93
N PRO A 51 -18.22 8.15 7.66
CA PRO A 51 -18.72 8.32 9.02
C PRO A 51 -17.60 8.73 9.99
N VAL A 52 -17.99 9.38 11.09
CA VAL A 52 -17.06 9.78 12.16
C VAL A 52 -17.05 8.71 13.25
N MET A 53 -15.86 8.29 13.66
CA MET A 53 -15.63 7.52 14.88
C MET A 53 -15.04 8.45 15.94
N MET A 54 -15.65 8.49 17.12
CA MET A 54 -15.13 9.22 18.29
C MET A 54 -14.76 8.21 19.38
N ASP A 55 -13.56 8.34 19.92
CA ASP A 55 -13.09 7.53 21.04
C ASP A 55 -12.94 8.42 22.28
N PHE A 56 -13.73 8.14 23.32
CA PHE A 56 -13.68 8.85 24.59
C PHE A 56 -12.89 7.99 25.56
N TYR A 57 -11.60 8.30 25.71
CA TYR A 57 -10.71 7.57 26.59
C TYR A 57 -9.99 8.51 27.56
N THR A 58 -9.37 7.90 28.56
CA THR A 58 -8.55 8.61 29.54
C THR A 58 -7.42 7.69 30.00
N GLU A 59 -6.24 8.26 30.26
CA GLU A 59 -5.01 7.47 30.53
C GLU A 59 -4.73 7.24 32.02
N TRP A 60 -5.58 7.77 32.91
CA TRP A 60 -5.40 7.77 34.35
C TRP A 60 -6.16 6.66 35.07
#